data_AF-A0A2E2Z6K8-F1
#
_entry.id   AF-A0A2E2Z6K8-F1
#
_cell.length_a   1.000
_cell.length_b   1.000
_cell.length_c   1.000
_cell.angle_alpha   90.00
_cell.angle_beta   90.00
_cell.angle_gamma   90.00
#
_symmetry.space_group_name_H-M   'P 1'
#
loop_
_entity.id
_entity.type
_entity.pdbx_description
1 polymer ?
#
loop_
_entity_poly.entity_id
_entity_poly.type
_entity_poly.pdbx_seq_one_letter_code
_entity_poly.pdbx_strand_id
1 'polypeptide(L)'
;MKKRILNFIRASFLVDEKSSKNWIYIFMFLILSIIMISSSHSVDRKVFRIADLKEDIKSLRSEFLDTRRVLMKYKMESFIKEKLSEKGIISSNTPPIKITINVNK
;
A
#
# COMPACT_ATOMS: atom_id res chain seq x y z
N MET A 1 47.03 33.88 -5.35
CA MET A 1 45.61 33.50 -5.13
C MET A 1 44.64 34.27 -6.05
N LYS A 2 44.69 35.62 -6.08
CA LYS A 2 43.79 36.46 -6.91
C LYS A 2 43.74 36.07 -8.41
N LYS A 3 44.90 35.79 -9.04
CA LYS A 3 44.97 35.35 -10.46
C LYS A 3 44.24 34.04 -10.74
N ARG A 4 44.27 33.07 -9.81
CA ARG A 4 43.65 31.75 -10.00
C ARG A 4 42.12 31.84 -9.94
N ILE A 5 41.59 32.70 -9.07
CA ILE A 5 40.17 33.04 -8.99
C ILE A 5 39.73 33.80 -10.25
N LEU A 6 40.50 34.80 -10.67
CA LEU A 6 40.23 35.56 -11.90
C LEU A 6 40.23 34.65 -13.15
N ASN A 7 41.13 33.67 -13.22
CA ASN A 7 41.17 32.73 -14.35
C ASN A 7 40.00 31.73 -14.34
N PHE A 8 39.48 31.37 -13.15
CA PHE A 8 38.27 30.57 -13.03
C PHE A 8 37.03 31.36 -13.48
N ILE A 9 36.91 32.61 -13.04
CA ILE A 9 35.81 33.52 -13.43
C ILE A 9 35.86 33.84 -14.93
N ARG A 10 37.06 34.03 -15.50
CA ARG A 10 37.27 34.22 -16.94
C ARG A 10 37.11 32.95 -17.76
N ALA A 11 36.72 31.83 -17.13
CA ALA A 11 36.54 30.55 -17.77
C ALA A 11 37.77 30.13 -18.61
N SER A 12 38.98 30.45 -18.17
CA SER A 12 40.23 30.12 -18.90
C SER A 12 40.35 28.62 -19.18
N PHE A 13 39.78 27.79 -18.30
CA PHE A 13 39.68 26.34 -18.46
C PHE A 13 38.85 25.91 -19.69
N LEU A 14 37.95 26.75 -20.19
CA LEU A 14 37.05 26.51 -21.32
C LEU A 14 37.54 27.11 -22.66
N VAL A 15 38.49 28.06 -22.59
CA VAL A 15 38.93 28.87 -23.73
C VAL A 15 40.38 28.60 -24.14
N ASP A 16 41.20 28.00 -23.28
CA ASP A 16 42.60 27.64 -23.60
C ASP A 16 42.70 26.61 -24.74
N GLU A 17 43.79 26.64 -25.52
CA GLU A 17 44.02 25.75 -26.69
C GLU A 17 43.93 24.25 -26.38
N LYS A 18 44.08 23.83 -25.12
CA LYS A 18 43.95 22.42 -24.67
C LYS A 18 42.59 22.09 -24.03
N SER A 19 41.58 22.95 -24.18
CA SER A 19 40.30 22.89 -23.47
C SER A 19 39.25 21.94 -24.07
N SER A 20 39.47 21.39 -25.26
CA SER A 20 38.47 20.55 -25.96
C SER A 20 37.90 19.39 -25.11
N LYS A 21 38.72 18.78 -24.23
CA LYS A 21 38.27 17.72 -23.30
C LYS A 21 37.27 18.22 -22.24
N ASN A 22 37.34 19.49 -21.85
CA ASN A 22 36.53 20.09 -20.79
C ASN A 22 35.08 20.31 -21.22
N TRP A 23 34.86 20.62 -22.49
CA TRP A 23 33.53 20.70 -23.09
C TRP A 23 32.79 19.37 -23.05
N ILE A 24 33.48 18.26 -23.28
CA ILE A 24 32.92 16.91 -23.17
C ILE A 24 32.48 16.61 -21.73
N TYR A 25 33.25 17.01 -20.73
CA TYR A 25 32.84 16.83 -19.33
C TYR A 25 31.60 17.65 -18.98
N ILE A 26 31.50 18.91 -19.45
CA ILE A 26 30.30 19.73 -19.24
C ILE A 26 29.07 19.07 -19.88
N PHE A 27 29.21 18.60 -21.11
CA PHE A 27 28.12 17.93 -21.81
C PHE A 27 27.72 16.62 -21.11
N MET A 28 28.69 15.86 -20.60
CA MET A 28 28.44 14.66 -19.81
C MET A 28 27.63 14.96 -18.54
N PHE A 29 28.01 16.01 -17.79
CA PHE A 29 27.26 16.42 -16.60
C PHE A 29 25.87 16.96 -16.94
N LEU A 30 25.72 17.70 -18.04
CA LEU A 30 24.43 18.20 -18.50
C LEU A 30 23.48 17.04 -18.80
N ILE A 31 23.94 16.03 -19.56
CA ILE A 31 23.15 14.83 -19.84
C ILE A 31 22.80 14.11 -18.53
N LEU A 32 23.76 13.95 -17.63
CA LEU A 32 23.53 13.27 -16.36
C LEU A 32 22.49 14.00 -15.51
N SER A 33 22.51 15.34 -15.49
CA SER A 33 21.48 16.15 -14.82
C SER A 33 20.09 15.94 -15.43
N ILE A 34 19.97 15.89 -16.76
CA ILE A 34 18.70 15.62 -17.44
C ILE A 34 18.17 14.22 -17.07
N ILE A 35 19.05 13.21 -17.05
CA ILE A 35 18.70 11.84 -16.64
C ILE A 35 18.20 11.82 -15.20
N MET A 36 18.88 12.52 -14.28
CA MET A 36 18.46 12.60 -12.87
C MET A 36 17.09 13.24 -12.71
N ILE A 37 16.84 14.36 -13.39
CA ILE A 37 15.54 15.06 -13.33
C ILE A 37 14.42 14.15 -13.83
N SER A 38 14.63 13.50 -14.98
CA SER A 38 13.65 12.57 -15.56
C SER A 38 13.38 11.37 -14.65
N SER A 39 14.43 10.79 -14.07
CA SER A 39 14.34 9.68 -13.14
C SER A 39 13.55 10.06 -11.88
N SER A 40 13.87 11.22 -11.27
CA SER A 40 13.15 11.73 -10.10
C SER A 40 11.65 11.86 -10.38
N HIS A 41 11.31 12.49 -11.51
CA HIS A 41 9.90 12.69 -11.86
C HIS A 41 9.15 11.37 -12.09
N SER A 42 9.85 10.33 -12.57
CA SER A 42 9.29 8.97 -12.70
C SER A 42 9.05 8.30 -11.35
N VAL A 43 9.96 8.49 -10.39
CA VAL A 43 9.79 8.02 -9.01
C VAL A 43 8.57 8.70 -8.37
N ASP A 44 8.44 10.02 -8.52
CA ASP A 44 7.31 10.77 -7.96
C ASP A 44 5.96 10.22 -8.47
N ARG A 45 5.84 9.99 -9.79
CA ARG A 45 4.63 9.38 -10.37
C ARG A 45 4.31 8.01 -9.76
N LYS A 46 5.32 7.19 -9.50
CA LYS A 46 5.13 5.88 -8.86
C LYS A 46 4.67 6.03 -7.42
N VAL A 47 5.23 6.99 -6.66
CA VAL A 47 4.82 7.26 -5.28
C VAL A 47 3.35 7.68 -5.20
N PHE A 48 2.90 8.58 -6.08
CA PHE A 48 1.48 8.94 -6.15
C PHE A 48 0.60 7.73 -6.44
N ARG A 49 0.96 6.91 -7.43
CA ARG A 49 0.20 5.69 -7.75
C ARG A 49 0.16 4.69 -6.59
N ILE A 50 1.24 4.58 -5.81
CA ILE A 50 1.28 3.74 -4.61
C ILE A 50 0.34 4.29 -3.53
N ALA A 51 0.27 5.61 -3.37
CA ALA A 51 -0.65 6.25 -2.43
C ALA A 51 -2.11 5.97 -2.80
N ASP A 52 -2.47 6.11 -4.08
CA ASP A 52 -3.82 5.81 -4.59
C ASP A 52 -4.19 4.34 -4.32
N LEU A 53 -3.33 3.40 -4.72
CA LEU A 53 -3.54 1.97 -4.49
C LEU A 53 -3.66 1.61 -3.01
N LYS A 54 -2.96 2.34 -2.14
CA LYS A 54 -3.04 2.12 -0.69
C LYS A 54 -4.39 2.56 -0.13
N GLU A 55 -4.96 3.64 -0.64
CA GLU A 55 -6.31 4.06 -0.24
C GLU A 55 -7.36 3.06 -0.74
N ASP A 56 -7.21 2.54 -1.95
CA ASP A 56 -8.08 1.47 -2.48
C ASP A 56 -8.05 0.22 -1.59
N ILE A 57 -6.85 -0.26 -1.21
CA ILE A 57 -6.69 -1.40 -0.31
C ILE A 57 -7.36 -1.15 1.05
N LYS A 58 -7.23 0.07 1.57
CA LYS A 58 -7.82 0.45 2.86
C LYS A 58 -9.35 0.46 2.77
N SER A 59 -9.91 1.02 1.69
CA SER A 59 -11.35 1.01 1.43
C SER A 59 -11.88 -0.43 1.37
N LEU A 60 -11.26 -1.29 0.56
CA LEU A 60 -11.65 -2.68 0.39
C LEU A 60 -11.54 -3.48 1.69
N ARG A 61 -10.53 -3.18 2.52
CA ARG A 61 -10.37 -3.78 3.85
C ARG A 61 -11.47 -3.33 4.81
N SER A 62 -11.93 -2.08 4.73
CA SER A 62 -13.06 -1.59 5.52
C SER A 62 -14.33 -2.36 5.15
N GLU A 63 -14.62 -2.49 3.86
CA GLU A 63 -15.76 -3.25 3.36
C GLU A 63 -15.72 -4.73 3.79
N PHE A 64 -14.54 -5.36 3.71
CA PHE A 64 -14.35 -6.73 4.20
C PHE A 64 -14.63 -6.87 5.70
N LEU A 65 -14.23 -5.90 6.52
CA LEU A 65 -14.49 -5.94 7.95
C LEU A 65 -15.97 -5.76 8.25
N ASP A 66 -16.66 -4.89 7.53
CA ASP A 66 -18.10 -4.66 7.70
C ASP A 66 -18.92 -5.88 7.30
N THR A 67 -18.63 -6.47 6.14
CA THR A 67 -19.27 -7.72 5.70
C THR A 67 -18.99 -8.87 6.68
N ARG A 68 -17.76 -9.00 7.19
CA ARG A 68 -17.41 -9.99 8.22
C ARG A 68 -18.18 -9.76 9.51
N ARG A 69 -18.33 -8.52 9.97
CA ARG A 69 -19.13 -8.18 11.17
C ARG A 69 -20.57 -8.60 10.99
N VAL A 70 -21.16 -8.31 9.83
CA VAL A 70 -22.55 -8.70 9.51
C VAL A 70 -22.71 -10.22 9.54
N LEU A 71 -21.80 -10.97 8.92
CA LEU A 71 -21.81 -12.43 8.96
C LEU A 71 -21.75 -12.95 10.41
N MET A 72 -20.83 -12.41 11.21
CA MET A 72 -20.70 -12.84 12.62
C MET A 72 -21.96 -12.54 13.43
N LYS A 73 -22.62 -11.40 13.19
CA LYS A 73 -23.90 -11.08 13.81
C LYS A 73 -24.96 -12.13 13.47
N TYR A 74 -25.05 -12.55 12.20
CA TYR A 74 -25.99 -13.60 11.78
C TYR A 74 -25.65 -14.99 12.32
N LYS A 75 -24.36 -15.30 12.53
CA LYS A 75 -23.91 -16.57 13.10
C LYS A 75 -24.11 -16.66 14.63
N MET A 76 -24.32 -15.52 15.29
CA MET A 76 -24.40 -15.46 16.75
C MET A 76 -25.64 -16.21 17.26
N GLU A 77 -25.43 -17.14 18.20
CA GLU A 77 -26.50 -17.99 18.73
C GLU A 77 -27.64 -17.17 19.36
N SER A 78 -27.30 -16.08 20.06
CA SER A 78 -28.31 -15.18 20.64
C SER A 78 -29.17 -14.51 19.57
N PHE A 79 -28.59 -14.11 18.43
CA PHE A 79 -29.34 -13.54 17.30
C PHE A 79 -30.27 -14.59 16.66
N ILE A 80 -29.79 -15.83 16.53
CA ILE A 80 -30.59 -16.94 16.02
C ILE A 80 -31.74 -17.26 17.00
N LYS A 81 -31.45 -17.32 18.31
CA LYS A 81 -32.44 -17.58 19.36
C LYS A 81 -33.51 -16.50 19.42
N GLU A 82 -33.14 -15.23 19.33
CA GLU A 82 -34.07 -14.09 19.27
C GLU A 82 -35.03 -14.25 18.08
N LYS A 83 -34.49 -14.48 16.87
CA LYS A 83 -35.29 -14.65 15.66
C LYS A 83 -36.17 -15.92 15.65
N LEU A 84 -35.71 -16.99 16.29
CA LEU A 84 -36.49 -18.23 16.47
C LEU A 84 -37.58 -18.08 17.54
N SER A 85 -37.36 -17.24 18.55
CA SER A 85 -38.34 -16.98 19.61
C SER A 85 -39.60 -16.29 19.08
N GLU A 86 -39.47 -15.39 18.09
CA GLU A 86 -40.61 -14.81 17.36
C GLU A 86 -41.47 -15.87 16.67
N LYS A 87 -40.88 -17.00 16.28
CA LYS A 87 -41.58 -18.13 15.65
C LYS A 87 -42.06 -19.18 16.66
N GLY A 88 -41.92 -18.93 17.96
CA GLY A 88 -42.32 -19.85 19.03
C GLY A 88 -41.35 -21.02 19.25
N ILE A 89 -40.17 -21.01 18.63
CA ILE A 89 -39.15 -22.06 18.78
C ILE A 89 -38.22 -21.67 19.94
N ILE A 90 -38.24 -22.47 21.00
CA ILE A 90 -37.48 -22.23 22.23
C ILE A 90 -36.39 -23.30 22.39
N SER A 91 -35.21 -22.88 22.86
CA SER A 91 -34.14 -23.82 23.21
C SER A 91 -34.52 -24.57 24.49
N SER A 92 -34.33 -25.89 24.50
CA SER A 92 -34.55 -26.71 25.68
C SER A 92 -33.46 -26.44 26.72
N ASN A 93 -33.85 -26.04 27.93
CA ASN A 93 -32.91 -25.95 29.05
C ASN A 93 -32.56 -27.33 29.64
N THR A 94 -33.36 -28.36 29.33
CA THR A 94 -33.14 -29.72 29.80
C THR A 94 -32.46 -30.56 28.72
N PRO A 95 -31.43 -31.36 29.07
CA PRO A 95 -30.78 -32.24 28.13
C PRO A 95 -31.74 -33.37 27.69
N PRO A 96 -31.61 -33.86 26.44
CA PRO A 96 -32.45 -34.95 25.95
C PRO A 96 -32.14 -36.27 26.67
N ILE A 97 -33.18 -37.07 26.93
CA ILE A 97 -33.06 -38.37 27.59
C ILE A 97 -32.76 -39.43 26.52
N LYS A 98 -31.65 -40.16 26.66
CA LYS A 98 -31.32 -41.29 25.78
C LYS A 98 -32.14 -42.52 26.18
N ILE A 99 -33.11 -42.89 25.34
CA ILE A 99 -33.85 -44.14 25.51
C ILE A 99 -33.04 -45.25 24.84
N THR A 100 -32.56 -46.22 25.64
CA THR A 100 -31.86 -47.40 25.14
C THR A 100 -32.79 -48.58 25.29
N ILE A 101 -33.21 -49.17 24.16
CA ILE A 101 -34.16 -50.28 24.13
C ILE A 101 -33.35 -51.57 24.07
N ASN A 102 -33.28 -52.32 25.18
CA ASN A 102 -32.78 -53.69 25.14
C ASN A 102 -33.96 -54.62 24.87
N VAL A 103 -34.06 -55.09 23.63
CA VAL A 103 -34.98 -56.16 23.26
C VAL A 103 -34.34 -57.47 23.68
N ASN A 104 -34.78 -58.04 24.80
CA ASN A 104 -34.40 -59.41 25.17
C ASN A 104 -35.15 -60.38 24.26
N LYS A 105 -34.40 -61.28 23.64
CA LYS A 105 -34.89 -62.32 22.72
C LYS A 105 -35.12 -63.62 23.48
#